data_AF-A0A3Q3LPF9-F1
#
_entry.id   AF-A0A3Q3LPF9-F1
#
_cell.length_a   1.000
_cell.length_b   1.000
_cell.length_c   1.000
_cell.angle_alpha   90.00
_cell.angle_beta   90.00
_cell.angle_gamma   90.00
#
_symmetry.space_group_name_H-M   'P 1'
#
loop_
_entity.id
_entity.type
_entity.pdbx_description
1 polymer ?
#
loop_
_entity_poly.entity_id
_entity_poly.type
_entity_poly.pdbx_seq_one_letter_code
_entity_poly.pdbx_strand_id
1 'polypeptide(L)'
;MEPAIQIKPGATKWDIRQKVWDYIEENNLANFPRPVHNRIPNFKGATQACNKLPDLQEFKSSQTVKVNPDRPQLQARFVTLEVS
;
A
#
# COMPACT_ATOMS: atom_id res chain seq x y z
N MET A 1 15.95 -1.19 -14.87
CA MET A 1 16.24 -1.47 -13.45
C MET A 1 15.79 -2.89 -13.17
N GLU A 2 16.63 -3.68 -12.51
CA GLU A 2 16.27 -5.05 -12.11
C GLU A 2 15.15 -5.05 -11.06
N PRO A 3 14.25 -6.04 -11.06
CA PRO A 3 13.18 -6.12 -10.08
C PRO A 3 13.73 -6.43 -8.68
N ALA A 4 13.33 -5.63 -7.70
CA ALA A 4 13.77 -5.77 -6.31
C ALA A 4 13.30 -7.07 -5.63
N ILE A 5 12.21 -7.67 -6.12
CA ILE A 5 11.68 -8.95 -5.64
C ILE A 5 11.53 -9.89 -6.83
N GLN A 6 12.22 -11.03 -6.78
CA GLN A 6 12.10 -12.09 -7.79
C GLN A 6 11.13 -13.18 -7.35
N ILE A 7 10.09 -13.43 -8.15
CA ILE A 7 9.10 -14.49 -7.91
C ILE A 7 9.32 -15.62 -8.92
N LYS A 8 9.43 -16.86 -8.43
CA LYS A 8 9.61 -18.04 -9.28
C LYS A 8 8.25 -18.46 -9.88
N PRO A 9 8.21 -18.99 -11.11
CA PRO A 9 7.02 -19.66 -11.63
C PRO A 9 6.53 -20.73 -10.65
N GLY A 10 5.22 -20.80 -10.43
CA GLY A 10 4.60 -21.72 -9.47
C GLY A 10 4.58 -21.25 -8.01
N ALA A 11 5.11 -20.05 -7.69
CA ALA A 11 5.00 -19.48 -6.35
C ALA A 11 3.53 -19.26 -5.96
N THR A 12 3.19 -19.63 -4.73
CA THR A 12 1.85 -19.42 -4.19
C THR A 12 1.65 -17.97 -3.76
N LYS A 13 0.39 -17.57 -3.55
CA LYS A 13 0.06 -16.27 -2.95
C LYS A 13 0.71 -16.09 -1.58
N TRP A 14 0.93 -17.17 -0.83
CA TRP A 14 1.61 -17.11 0.46
C TRP A 14 3.11 -16.81 0.29
N ASP A 15 3.78 -17.50 -0.63
CA ASP A 15 5.20 -17.28 -0.93
C ASP A 15 5.48 -15.84 -1.36
N ILE A 16 4.60 -15.27 -2.18
CA ILE A 16 4.69 -13.87 -2.62
C ILE A 16 4.54 -12.93 -1.42
N ARG A 17 3.57 -13.17 -0.53
CA ARG A 17 3.39 -12.33 0.66
C ARG A 17 4.58 -12.36 1.58
N GLN A 18 5.13 -13.55 1.85
CA GLN A 18 6.35 -13.69 2.67
C GLN A 18 7.47 -12.85 2.07
N LYS A 19 7.78 -13.05 0.78
CA LYS A 19 8.84 -12.27 0.10
C LYS A 19 8.65 -10.76 0.16
N VAL A 20 7.42 -10.28 -0.03
CA VAL A 20 7.13 -8.85 0.04
C VAL A 20 7.25 -8.32 1.47
N TRP A 21 6.75 -9.06 2.47
CA TRP A 21 6.88 -8.68 3.87
C TRP A 21 8.34 -8.68 4.34
N ASP A 22 9.10 -9.71 3.98
CA ASP A 22 10.54 -9.81 4.28
C ASP A 22 11.28 -8.63 3.68
N TYR A 23 11.06 -8.35 2.39
CA TYR A 23 11.67 -7.21 1.71
C TYR A 23 11.36 -5.88 2.41
N ILE A 24 10.11 -5.68 2.84
CA ILE A 24 9.69 -4.46 3.56
C ILE A 24 10.41 -4.33 4.91
N GLU A 25 10.56 -5.42 5.68
CA GLU A 25 11.24 -5.40 6.97
C GLU A 25 12.75 -5.20 6.83
N GLU A 26 13.39 -6.00 5.97
CA GLU A 26 14.84 -6.01 5.71
C GLU A 26 15.34 -4.66 5.20
N ASN A 27 14.55 -3.99 4.35
CA ASN A 27 14.91 -2.69 3.78
C ASN A 27 14.39 -1.52 4.61
N ASN A 28 13.89 -1.78 5.81
CA ASN A 28 13.35 -0.78 6.73
C ASN A 28 12.29 0.13 6.07
N LEU A 29 11.41 -0.45 5.26
CA LEU A 29 10.38 0.26 4.48
C LEU A 29 9.05 0.39 5.24
N ALA A 30 8.88 -0.28 6.37
CA ALA A 30 7.68 -0.17 7.19
C ALA A 30 7.76 0.97 8.23
N ASN A 31 6.66 1.68 8.40
CA ASN A 31 6.34 2.49 9.56
C ASN A 31 5.67 1.63 10.64
N PHE A 32 5.61 2.11 11.88
CA PHE A 32 4.86 1.43 12.96
C PHE A 32 3.37 1.27 12.58
N PRO A 33 2.72 0.12 12.87
CA PRO A 33 3.23 -1.03 13.64
C PRO A 33 4.05 -2.03 12.82
N ARG A 34 5.01 -2.67 13.50
CA ARG A 34 5.85 -3.76 13.00
C ARG A 34 5.73 -5.00 13.92
N PRO A 35 6.04 -6.22 13.43
CA PRO A 35 6.36 -6.55 12.04
C PRO A 35 5.12 -6.53 11.12
N VAL A 36 5.34 -6.43 9.81
CA VAL A 36 4.27 -6.34 8.81
C VAL A 36 3.67 -7.70 8.41
N HIS A 37 4.33 -8.81 8.76
CA HIS A 37 3.83 -10.15 8.45
C HIS A 37 2.41 -10.35 8.98
N ASN A 38 1.55 -10.92 8.13
CA ASN A 38 0.13 -11.14 8.40
C ASN A 38 -0.70 -9.87 8.61
N ARG A 39 -0.20 -8.70 8.20
CA ARG A 39 -0.89 -7.40 8.30
C ARG A 39 -0.88 -6.68 6.96
N ILE A 40 -1.68 -5.61 6.85
CA ILE A 40 -1.56 -4.61 5.79
C ILE A 40 -0.40 -3.68 6.18
N PRO A 41 0.74 -3.68 5.45
CA PRO A 41 1.92 -2.90 5.84
C PRO A 41 1.63 -1.41 5.85
N ASN A 42 1.90 -0.74 6.98
CA ASN A 42 2.06 0.71 6.97
C ASN A 42 3.45 1.02 6.43
N PHE A 43 3.58 1.49 5.19
CA PHE A 43 4.89 1.65 4.54
C PHE A 43 5.31 3.13 4.41
N LYS A 44 6.61 3.37 4.35
CA LYS A 44 7.21 4.67 4.03
C LYS A 44 6.80 5.03 2.60
N GLY A 45 6.10 6.14 2.42
CA GLY A 45 5.50 6.48 1.13
C GLY A 45 3.98 6.35 1.08
N ALA A 46 3.33 5.81 2.12
CA ALA A 46 1.87 5.58 2.10
C ALA A 46 1.07 6.86 1.86
N THR A 47 1.41 7.95 2.56
CA THR A 47 0.79 9.28 2.36
C THR A 47 1.00 9.79 0.94
N GLN A 48 2.24 9.71 0.44
CA GLN A 48 2.60 10.16 -0.91
C GLN A 48 1.86 9.36 -1.99
N ALA A 49 1.69 8.05 -1.80
CA ALA A 49 0.91 7.21 -2.70
C ALA A 49 -0.58 7.62 -2.70
N CYS A 50 -1.16 7.89 -1.52
CA CYS A 50 -2.55 8.35 -1.41
C CYS A 50 -2.77 9.71 -2.05
N ASN A 51 -1.80 10.63 -1.98
CA ASN A 51 -1.90 11.96 -2.59
C ASN A 51 -1.96 11.94 -4.12
N LYS A 52 -1.67 10.80 -4.76
CA LYS A 52 -1.85 10.62 -6.21
C LYS A 52 -3.27 10.22 -6.60
N LEU A 53 -4.12 9.83 -5.64
CA LEU A 53 -5.49 9.43 -5.93
C LEU A 53 -6.28 10.55 -6.63
N PRO A 54 -6.23 11.82 -6.18
CA PRO A 54 -6.90 12.92 -6.87
C PRO A 54 -6.42 13.18 -8.29
N ASP A 55 -5.26 12.67 -8.72
CA ASP A 55 -4.78 12.83 -10.10
C ASP A 55 -5.47 11.86 -11.08
N LEU A 56 -6.04 10.77 -10.57
CA LEU A 56 -6.69 9.73 -11.38
C LEU A 56 -8.07 10.18 -11.84
N GLN A 57 -8.36 10.04 -13.14
CA GLN A 57 -9.65 10.41 -13.70
C GLN A 57 -10.79 9.57 -13.10
N GLU A 58 -10.55 8.29 -12.86
CA GLU A 58 -11.50 7.36 -12.24
C GLU A 58 -11.91 7.83 -10.86
N PHE A 59 -10.94 8.32 -10.07
CA PHE A 59 -11.20 8.87 -8.75
C PHE A 59 -12.05 10.14 -8.83
N LYS A 60 -11.69 11.08 -9.72
CA LYS A 60 -12.44 12.33 -9.94
C LYS A 60 -13.89 12.09 -10.40
N SER A 61 -14.11 11.10 -11.24
CA SER A 61 -15.44 10.77 -11.78
C SER A 61 -16.30 9.92 -10.84
N SER A 62 -15.73 9.40 -9.75
CA SER A 62 -16.43 8.50 -8.85
C SER A 62 -17.41 9.25 -7.95
N GLN A 63 -18.65 8.75 -7.86
CA GLN A 63 -19.66 9.30 -6.93
C GLN A 63 -19.55 8.68 -5.52
N THR A 64 -18.84 7.58 -5.39
CA THR A 64 -18.69 6.86 -4.12
C THR A 64 -17.32 6.20 -4.08
N VAL A 65 -16.58 6.47 -3.00
CA VAL A 65 -15.26 5.92 -2.74
C VAL A 65 -15.28 5.16 -1.42
N LYS A 66 -14.80 3.92 -1.42
CA LYS A 66 -14.65 3.11 -0.21
C LYS A 66 -13.18 3.09 0.22
N VAL A 67 -12.91 3.50 1.45
CA VAL A 67 -11.56 3.49 2.05
C VAL A 67 -11.54 2.65 3.33
N ASN A 68 -10.50 1.85 3.55
CA ASN A 68 -10.35 1.03 4.75
C ASN A 68 -9.87 1.86 5.97
N PRO A 69 -10.10 1.38 7.21
CA PRO A 69 -9.61 2.04 8.42
C PRO A 69 -8.10 1.91 8.66
N ASP A 70 -7.39 1.04 7.93
CA ASP A 70 -5.96 0.78 8.12
C ASP A 70 -5.08 2.04 8.02
N ARG A 71 -4.00 2.09 8.83
CA ARG A 71 -3.05 3.21 8.87
C ARG A 71 -2.51 3.67 7.51
N PRO A 72 -2.06 2.80 6.59
CA PRO A 72 -1.56 3.25 5.28
C PRO A 72 -2.62 3.96 4.43
N GLN A 73 -3.92 3.79 4.71
CA GLN A 73 -5.01 4.44 3.99
C GLN A 73 -5.56 5.69 4.71
N LEU A 74 -4.91 6.13 5.80
CA LEU A 74 -5.33 7.33 6.52
C LEU A 74 -5.43 8.54 5.58
N GLN A 75 -4.41 8.78 4.76
CA GLN A 75 -4.42 9.89 3.82
C GLN A 75 -5.45 9.72 2.70
N ALA A 76 -5.71 8.48 2.25
CA ALA A 76 -6.77 8.21 1.28
C ALA A 76 -8.14 8.67 1.80
N ARG A 77 -8.41 8.52 3.10
CA ARG A 77 -9.65 9.03 3.73
C ARG A 77 -9.71 10.56 3.69
N PHE A 78 -8.61 11.24 4.02
CA PHE A 78 -8.54 12.71 3.96
C PHE A 78 -8.78 13.22 2.54
N VAL A 79 -8.00 12.75 1.56
CA VAL A 79 -8.12 13.26 0.19
C VAL A 79 -9.51 12.99 -0.39
N THR A 80 -10.12 11.84 -0.07
CA THR A 80 -11.50 11.53 -0.50
C THR A 80 -12.50 12.56 0.01
N LEU A 81 -12.39 12.97 1.28
CA LEU A 81 -13.30 13.93 1.90
C LEU A 81 -12.98 15.39 1.53
N GLU A 82 -11.74 15.69 1.17
CA GLU A 82 -11.30 17.04 0.78
C GLU A 82 -11.71 17.40 -0.66
N VAL A 83 -11.68 16.43 -1.58
CA VAL A 83 -12.09 16.65 -2.99
C VAL A 83 -13.59 16.47 -3.23
N SER A 84 -14.36 16.18 -2.17
CA SER A 84 -15.82 16.03 -2.22
C SER A 84 -16.54 17.37 -2.37
#